data_AF-A0A1H5JGJ3-F1
#
_entry.id   AF-A0A1H5JGJ3-F1
#
_cell.length_a   1.000
_cell.length_b   1.000
_cell.length_c   1.000
_cell.angle_alpha   90.00
_cell.angle_beta   90.00
_cell.angle_gamma   90.00
#
_symmetry.space_group_name_H-M   'P 1'
#
loop_
_entity.id
_entity.type
_entity.pdbx_description
1 polymer ?
#
loop_
_entity_poly.entity_id
_entity_poly.type
_entity_poly.pdbx_seq_one_letter_code
_entity_poly.pdbx_strand_id
1 'polypeptide(L)' 'MTDEQLMHLKVCGSNVQRYRRLLKGNLTEQEREFVERRLTEEQLAIQRLRTNGLVHGTSEIV' A
#
# COMPACT_ATOMS: atom_id res chain seq x y z
N MET A 1 5.70 -8.12 -13.31
CA MET A 1 5.79 -8.02 -11.83
C MET A 1 6.34 -9.34 -11.30
N THR A 2 7.23 -9.30 -10.31
CA THR A 2 7.81 -10.51 -9.68
C THR A 2 6.91 -11.05 -8.56
N ASP A 3 7.11 -12.31 -8.15
CA ASP A 3 6.37 -12.93 -7.04
C ASP A 3 6.54 -12.15 -5.72
N GLU A 4 7.75 -11.63 -5.48
CA GLU A 4 8.03 -10.76 -4.33
C GLU A 4 7.20 -9.47 -4.39
N GLN A 5 7.11 -8.82 -5.56
CA GLN A 5 6.27 -7.63 -5.74
C GLN A 5 4.79 -7.94 -5.53
N LEU A 6 4.32 -9.12 -5.97
CA LEU A 6 2.95 -9.55 -5.76
C LEU A 6 2.65 -9.84 -4.29
N MET A 7 3.58 -10.49 -3.58
CA MET A 7 3.48 -10.72 -2.14
C MET A 7 3.44 -9.39 -1.38
N HIS A 8 4.32 -8.45 -1.73
CA HIS A 8 4.36 -7.13 -1.14
C HIS A 8 3.04 -6.37 -1.38
N LEU A 9 2.49 -6.42 -2.60
CA LEU A 9 1.19 -5.82 -2.92
C LEU A 9 0.05 -6.41 -2.08
N LYS A 10 0.05 -7.74 -1.86
CA LYS A 10 -0.93 -8.42 -1.00
C LYS A 10 -0.82 -7.94 0.46
N VAL A 11 0.41 -7.84 0.98
CA VAL A 11 0.66 -7.39 2.35
C VAL A 11 0.20 -5.93 2.54
N CYS A 12 0.59 -5.02 1.65
CA CYS A 12 0.16 -3.62 1.73
C CYS A 12 -1.36 -3.50 1.62
N GLY A 13 -2.00 -4.27 0.74
CA GLY A 13 -3.46 -4.29 0.61
C GLY A 13 -4.16 -4.72 1.91
N SER A 14 -3.65 -5.75 2.58
CA SER A 14 -4.14 -6.19 3.88
C SER A 14 -3.96 -5.11 4.96
N ASN A 15 -2.79 -4.48 5.00
CA ASN A 15 -2.49 -3.41 5.94
C ASN A 15 -3.41 -2.19 5.74
N VAL A 16 -3.68 -1.79 4.50
CA VAL A 16 -4.64 -0.71 4.18
C VAL A 16 -6.03 -1.02 4.74
N GLN A 17 -6.52 -2.25 4.55
CA GLN A 17 -7.83 -2.64 5.08
C GLN A 17 -7.84 -2.64 6.61
N ARG A 18 -6.77 -3.12 7.25
CA ARG A 18 -6.62 -3.12 8.71
C ARG A 18 -6.61 -1.70 9.28
N TYR A 19 -5.81 -0.79 8.71
CA TYR A 19 -5.74 0.59 9.18
C TYR A 19 -7.05 1.34 8.96
N ARG A 20 -7.76 1.12 7.85
CA ARG A 20 -9.11 1.66 7.66
C ARG A 20 -10.12 1.16 8.70
N ARG A 21 -9.99 -0.08 9.17
CA ARG A 21 -10.84 -0.60 10.26
C ARG A 21 -10.46 0.03 11.61
N LEU A 22 -9.16 0.18 11.89
CA LEU A 22 -8.68 0.83 13.12
C LEU A 22 -9.18 2.28 13.24
N LEU A 23 -9.18 3.04 12.14
CA LEU A 23 -9.67 4.43 12.13
C LEU A 23 -11.17 4.59 12.43
N LYS A 24 -11.95 3.52 12.30
CA LYS A 24 -13.37 3.47 12.68
C LYS A 24 -13.58 3.18 14.17
N GLY A 25 -12.53 2.76 14.88
CA GLY A 25 -12.56 2.49 16.31
C GLY A 25 -12.29 3.74 17.15
N ASN A 26 -12.26 3.53 18.47
CA ASN A 26 -11.84 4.55 19.42
C ASN A 26 -10.31 4.56 19.46
N LEU A 27 -9.73 5.64 18.96
CA LEU A 27 -8.29 5.92 18.99
C LEU A 27 -8.11 7.27 19.68
N THR A 28 -7.06 7.38 20.48
CA THR A 28 -6.53 8.68 20.88
C THR A 28 -6.04 9.45 19.65
N GLU A 29 -5.86 10.75 19.78
CA GLU A 29 -5.35 11.61 18.70
C GLU A 29 -3.99 11.12 18.19
N GLN A 30 -3.07 10.78 19.09
CA GLN A 30 -1.74 10.26 18.75
C GLN A 30 -1.80 8.93 18.00
N GLU A 31 -2.68 8.01 18.42
CA GLU A 31 -2.87 6.74 17.72
C GLU A 31 -3.49 6.95 16.34
N ARG A 32 -4.44 7.88 16.22
CA ARG A 32 -5.07 8.23 14.94
C ARG A 32 -4.05 8.80 13.96
N GLU A 33 -3.25 9.78 14.37
CA GLU A 33 -2.18 10.35 13.54
C GLU A 33 -1.18 9.28 13.07
N PHE A 34 -0.79 8.39 13.99
CA PHE A 34 0.09 7.27 13.65
C PHE A 34 -0.54 6.36 12.58
N VAL A 35 -1.80 5.97 12.76
CA VAL A 35 -2.52 5.09 11.84
C VAL A 35 -2.74 5.75 10.48
N GLU A 36 -3.06 7.05 10.44
CA GLU A 36 -3.24 7.81 9.20
C GLU A 36 -1.93 7.94 8.40
N ARG A 37 -0.81 8.22 9.08
CA ARG A 37 0.51 8.23 8.46
C ARG A 37 0.86 6.86 7.88
N ARG A 38 0.69 5.78 8.66
CA ARG A 38 0.92 4.40 8.18
C ARG A 38 0.01 4.05 7.01
N LEU A 39 -1.27 4.40 7.06
CA LEU A 39 -2.20 4.17 5.97
C LEU A 39 -1.74 4.85 4.66
N THR A 40 -1.22 6.07 4.76
CA THR A 40 -0.69 6.82 3.61
C THR A 40 0.55 6.14 3.03
N GLU A 41 1.47 5.69 3.88
CA GLU A 41 2.68 4.96 3.48
C GLU A 41 2.35 3.67 2.72
N GLU A 42 1.40 2.87 3.20
CA GLU A 42 0.99 1.63 2.51
C GLU A 42 0.32 1.93 1.16
N GLN A 43 -0.50 2.97 1.07
CA GLN A 43 -1.11 3.38 -0.20
C GLN A 43 -0.07 3.87 -1.22
N LEU A 44 0.95 4.60 -0.77
CA LEU A 44 2.07 5.00 -1.61
C LEU A 44 2.91 3.79 -2.06
N ALA A 45 3.14 2.81 -1.18
CA ALA A 45 3.83 1.57 -1.55
C ALA A 45 3.08 0.80 -2.65
N ILE A 46 1.75 0.67 -2.53
CA ILE A 46 0.90 0.08 -3.58
C ILE A 46 1.03 0.87 -4.89
N GLN A 47 0.94 2.20 -4.84
CA GLN A 47 1.07 3.02 -6.05
C GLN A 47 2.42 2.82 -6.72
N ARG A 48 3.52 2.86 -5.96
CA ARG A 48 4.89 2.64 -6.46
C ARG A 48 5.05 1.27 -7.11
N LEU A 49 4.55 0.21 -6.47
CA LEU A 49 4.61 -1.15 -7.01
C LEU A 49 3.80 -1.28 -8.31
N ARG A 50 2.65 -0.62 -8.41
CA ARG A 50 1.86 -0.58 -9.64
C ARG A 50 2.58 0.18 -10.74
N THR A 51 3.11 1.37 -10.48
CA THR A 51 3.91 2.11 -11.48
C THR A 51 5.14 1.32 -11.91
N ASN A 52 5.88 0.71 -10.99
CA ASN A 52 7.04 -0.12 -11.34
C ASN A 52 6.64 -1.34 -12.18
N GLY A 53 5.51 -1.96 -11.87
CA GLY A 53 4.95 -3.06 -12.66
C GLY A 53 4.47 -2.65 -14.05
N LEU A 54 3.99 -1.41 -14.22
CA LEU A 54 3.55 -0.84 -15.51
C LEU A 54 4.74 -0.41 -16.38
N VAL A 55 5.78 0.19 -15.78
CA VAL A 55 6.97 0.67 -16.52
C VAL A 55 7.74 -0.49 -17.15
N HIS A 56 7.81 -1.65 -16.51
CA HIS A 56 8.47 -2.84 -17.08
C HIS A 56 7.62 -3.60 -18.11
N GLY A 57 6.35 -3.24 -18.31
CA GLY A 57 5.46 -3.86 -19.30
C GLY A 57 5.39 -3.12 -20.65
N THR A 58 6.10 -2.00 -20.79
CA THR A 58 6.04 -1.14 -22.00
C THR A 58 7.31 -1.18 -22.85
N SER A 59 8.25 -2.08 -22.54
CA SER A 59 9.56 -2.15 -23.22
C SER A 59 9.70 -3.36 -24.15
N GLU A 60 8.68 -3.72 -24.94
CA GLU A 60 8.83 -4.67 -26.06
C GLU A 60 7.83 -4.36 -27.20
N ILE A 61 7.90 -3.16 -27.79
CA ILE A 61 7.39 -2.95 -29.17
C ILE A 61 8.32 -1.94 -29.87
N VAL A 62 9.37 -2.45 -30.51
CA VAL A 62 10.07 -1.83 -31.65
C VAL A 62 10.26 -2.92 -32.71
#